data_AF-W6N810-F1
#
_entry.id   AF-W6N810-F1
#
_cell.length_a   1.000
_cell.length_b   1.000
_cell.length_c   1.000
_cell.angle_alpha   90.00
_cell.angle_beta   90.00
_cell.angle_gamma   90.00
#
_symmetry.space_group_name_H-M   'P 1'
#
loop_
_entity.id
_entity.type
_entity.pdbx_description
1 polymer ?
#
loop_
_entity_poly.entity_id
_entity_poly.type
_entity_poly.pdbx_seq_one_letter_code
_entity_poly.pdbx_strand_id
1 'polypeptide(L)'
;MATRGRKPKPTALKVLEGNPGKRPLNLNEPKPEKKAPKCPSWLEPEAKKEWRRMTKTLEQVGVLTKVDAAAFAGYCQAYARWKEAEEFLTKHGTIFKTPSGYIQQVPQVSIAQTYLKIMKDFCSEFGLTPSSRTRIRVGTETGKTDDPMEDILRMV
;
A
#
# COMPACT_ATOMS: atom_id res chain seq x y z
N MET A 1 13.69 -2.09 17.95
CA MET A 1 13.10 -1.26 19.02
C MET A 1 11.82 -0.63 18.49
N ALA A 2 10.66 -0.89 19.10
CA ALA A 2 9.40 -0.26 18.69
C ALA A 2 9.43 1.22 19.08
N THR A 3 9.37 2.13 18.11
CA THR A 3 9.28 3.57 18.38
C THR A 3 7.96 3.89 19.07
N ARG A 4 8.01 4.27 20.35
CA ARG A 4 6.86 4.81 21.11
C ARG A 4 6.51 6.20 20.56
N GLY A 5 5.27 6.38 20.11
CA GLY A 5 4.73 7.66 19.64
C GLY A 5 4.20 7.63 18.20
N ARG A 6 3.51 8.71 17.80
CA ARG A 6 3.00 8.87 16.42
C ARG A 6 4.18 8.85 15.44
N LYS A 7 4.07 8.06 14.36
CA LYS A 7 5.08 8.03 13.28
C LYS A 7 5.44 9.48 12.86
N PRO A 8 6.73 9.81 12.72
CA PRO A 8 7.14 11.17 12.38
C PRO A 8 6.54 11.59 11.04
N LYS A 9 6.05 12.83 10.95
CA LYS A 9 5.58 13.39 9.68
C LYS A 9 6.78 13.53 8.71
N PRO A 10 6.65 13.08 7.44
CA PRO A 10 7.64 13.34 6.39
C PRO A 10 8.01 14.81 6.26
N THR A 11 9.21 15.09 5.78
CA THR A 11 9.74 16.45 5.68
C THR A 11 8.88 17.31 4.75
N ALA A 12 8.40 16.74 3.65
CA ALA A 12 7.47 17.42 2.74
C ALA A 12 6.20 17.94 3.45
N LEU A 13 5.64 17.20 4.41
CA LEU A 13 4.49 17.66 5.18
C LEU A 13 4.85 18.77 6.16
N LYS A 14 6.01 18.68 6.81
CA LYS A 14 6.48 19.73 7.72
C LYS A 14 6.73 21.03 6.97
N VAL A 15 7.27 20.98 5.75
CA VAL A 15 7.47 22.16 4.90
C VAL A 15 6.13 22.81 4.56
N LEU A 16 5.15 22.03 4.08
CA LEU A 16 3.82 22.55 3.72
C LEU A 16 3.05 23.15 4.92
N GLU A 17 3.25 22.61 6.12
CA GLU A 17 2.65 23.13 7.35
C GLU A 17 3.41 24.35 7.93
N GLY A 18 4.46 24.84 7.26
CA GLY A 18 5.28 25.96 7.74
C GLY A 18 6.20 25.61 8.92
N ASN A 19 6.53 24.33 9.06
CA ASN A 19 7.32 23.75 10.15
C ASN A 19 6.85 24.19 11.54
N PRO A 20 5.64 23.80 12.00
CA PRO A 20 5.07 24.28 13.26
C PRO A 20 5.96 23.99 14.48
N GLY A 21 6.73 22.90 14.43
CA GLY A 21 7.64 22.51 15.50
C GLY A 21 8.97 23.26 15.52
N LYS A 22 9.27 24.10 14.50
CA LYS A 22 10.52 24.87 14.32
C LYS A 22 11.82 24.07 14.44
N ARG A 23 11.75 22.73 14.40
CA ARG A 23 12.92 21.85 14.44
C ARG A 23 13.60 21.83 13.06
N PRO A 24 14.92 21.63 12.99
CA PRO A 24 15.62 21.42 11.73
C PRO A 24 14.96 20.30 10.91
N LEU A 25 14.77 20.54 9.63
CA LEU A 25 14.17 19.60 8.69
C LEU A 25 15.23 18.63 8.18
N ASN A 26 14.86 17.36 7.97
CA ASN A 26 15.77 16.39 7.35
C ASN A 26 15.77 16.59 5.83
N LEU A 27 16.72 17.37 5.33
CA LEU A 27 16.87 17.64 3.90
C LEU A 27 17.36 16.41 3.12
N ASN A 28 17.93 15.42 3.81
CA ASN A 28 18.48 14.19 3.23
C ASN A 28 17.48 13.03 3.24
N GLU A 29 16.18 13.31 3.30
CA GLU A 29 15.17 12.27 3.19
C GLU A 29 15.22 11.65 1.78
N PRO A 30 15.37 10.32 1.65
CA PRO A 30 15.42 9.68 0.34
C PRO A 30 14.12 9.93 -0.40
N LYS A 31 14.24 10.30 -1.68
CA LYS A 31 13.11 10.49 -2.60
C LYS A 31 13.19 9.40 -3.66
N PRO A 32 12.60 8.22 -3.43
CA PRO A 32 12.65 7.14 -4.40
C PRO A 32 11.96 7.57 -5.70
N GLU A 33 12.48 7.11 -6.83
CA GLU A 33 11.83 7.32 -8.12
C GLU A 33 10.45 6.66 -8.11
N LYS A 34 9.41 7.44 -8.46
CA LYS A 34 8.01 7.00 -8.59
C LYS A 34 7.83 6.16 -9.85
N LYS A 35 8.38 4.94 -9.82
CA LYS A 35 8.26 3.95 -10.89
C LYS A 35 7.84 2.63 -10.27
N ALA A 36 6.84 1.97 -10.84
CA ALA A 36 6.46 0.67 -10.32
C ALA A 36 7.60 -0.34 -10.44
N PRO A 37 7.75 -1.20 -9.42
CA PRO A 37 8.69 -2.29 -9.49
C PRO A 37 8.26 -3.36 -10.50
N LYS A 38 9.23 -4.10 -11.03
CA LYS A 38 8.95 -5.28 -11.84
C LYS A 38 8.33 -6.37 -10.96
N CYS A 39 7.32 -7.07 -11.48
CA CYS A 39 6.70 -8.21 -10.80
C CYS A 39 7.75 -9.30 -10.53
N PRO A 40 7.91 -9.75 -9.27
CA PRO A 40 8.80 -10.86 -8.96
C PRO A 40 8.35 -12.16 -9.63
N SER A 41 9.31 -12.96 -10.10
CA SER A 41 9.05 -14.22 -10.81
C SER A 41 8.49 -15.31 -9.90
N TRP A 42 8.83 -15.27 -8.61
CA TRP A 42 8.44 -16.27 -7.60
C TRP A 42 7.00 -16.11 -7.07
N LEU A 43 6.27 -15.07 -7.48
CA LEU A 43 4.87 -14.91 -7.09
C LEU A 43 3.97 -15.98 -7.69
N GLU A 44 2.98 -16.40 -6.92
CA GLU A 44 1.95 -17.32 -7.39
C GLU A 44 1.11 -16.72 -8.54
N PRO A 45 0.47 -17.56 -9.38
CA PRO A 45 -0.30 -17.07 -10.53
C PRO A 45 -1.38 -16.06 -10.16
N GLU A 46 -2.14 -16.30 -9.09
CA GLU A 46 -3.15 -15.36 -8.59
C GLU A 46 -2.52 -14.08 -8.02
N ALA A 47 -1.38 -14.20 -7.33
CA ALA A 47 -0.64 -13.04 -6.84
C ALA A 47 -0.12 -12.17 -7.99
N LYS A 48 0.34 -12.78 -9.09
CA LYS A 48 0.76 -12.05 -10.31
C LYS A 48 -0.40 -11.33 -11.00
N LYS A 49 -1.61 -11.92 -10.99
CA LYS A 49 -2.81 -11.25 -11.50
C LYS A 49 -3.14 -10.03 -10.66
N GLU A 50 -3.10 -10.18 -9.34
CA GLU A 50 -3.35 -9.09 -8.40
C GLU A 50 -2.30 -7.98 -8.52
N TRP A 51 -1.02 -8.34 -8.66
CA TRP A 51 0.06 -7.40 -8.94
C TRP A 51 -0.27 -6.54 -10.15
N ARG A 52 -0.58 -7.16 -11.29
CA ARG A 52 -0.92 -6.42 -12.52
C ARG A 52 -2.14 -5.51 -12.35
N ARG A 53 -3.17 -5.98 -11.63
CA ARG A 53 -4.39 -5.22 -11.37
C ARG A 53 -4.09 -3.97 -10.54
N MET A 54 -3.37 -4.14 -9.43
CA MET A 54 -3.14 -3.09 -8.45
C MET A 54 -2.01 -2.14 -8.82
N THR A 55 -0.96 -2.61 -9.49
CA THR A 55 0.13 -1.75 -9.98
C THR A 55 -0.41 -0.65 -10.90
N LYS A 56 -1.31 -0.97 -11.83
CA LYS A 56 -1.91 0.03 -12.74
C LYS A 56 -2.58 1.17 -11.98
N THR A 57 -3.35 0.85 -10.95
CA THR A 57 -4.02 1.87 -10.12
C THR A 57 -3.02 2.64 -9.27
N LEU A 58 -2.06 1.96 -8.65
CA LEU A 58 -1.09 2.59 -7.77
C LEU A 58 -0.06 3.46 -8.50
N GLU A 59 0.24 3.15 -9.77
CA GLU A 59 1.04 3.99 -10.67
C GLU A 59 0.31 5.28 -11.03
N GLN A 60 -0.98 5.21 -11.36
CA GLN A 60 -1.80 6.40 -11.64
C GLN A 60 -1.87 7.34 -10.44
N VAL A 61 -1.93 6.75 -9.24
CA VAL A 61 -1.90 7.51 -7.98
C VAL A 61 -0.46 7.82 -7.56
N GLY A 62 0.59 7.41 -8.30
CA GLY A 62 1.97 7.81 -8.02
C GLY A 62 2.51 7.41 -6.64
N VAL A 63 1.97 6.34 -6.03
CA VAL A 63 2.33 5.90 -4.67
C VAL A 63 3.40 4.82 -4.68
N LEU A 64 3.52 4.05 -5.77
CA LEU A 64 4.52 2.98 -5.88
C LEU A 64 5.88 3.50 -6.32
N THR A 65 6.89 3.06 -5.59
CA THR A 65 8.30 3.28 -5.93
C THR A 65 9.04 1.95 -6.07
N LYS A 66 10.26 1.98 -6.62
CA LYS A 66 11.08 0.77 -6.79
C LYS A 66 11.38 0.06 -5.46
N VAL A 67 11.47 0.79 -4.35
CA VAL A 67 11.80 0.21 -3.03
C VAL A 67 10.64 -0.57 -2.42
N ASP A 68 9.41 -0.34 -2.90
CA ASP A 68 8.21 -0.98 -2.37
C ASP A 68 7.96 -2.39 -2.94
N ALA A 69 8.85 -2.88 -3.81
CA ALA A 69 8.68 -4.14 -4.54
C ALA A 69 8.36 -5.33 -3.62
N ALA A 70 9.14 -5.51 -2.56
CA ALA A 70 8.97 -6.63 -1.64
C ALA A 70 7.70 -6.50 -0.79
N ALA A 71 7.39 -5.30 -0.33
CA ALA A 71 6.17 -5.03 0.45
C ALA A 71 4.92 -5.27 -0.40
N PHE A 72 4.91 -4.77 -1.64
CA PHE A 72 3.80 -4.99 -2.56
C PHE A 72 3.68 -6.46 -2.99
N ALA A 73 4.80 -7.18 -3.09
CA ALA A 73 4.79 -8.63 -3.34
C ALA A 73 4.13 -9.39 -2.18
N GLY A 74 4.43 -9.00 -0.94
CA GLY A 74 3.80 -9.54 0.26
C GLY A 74 2.28 -9.34 0.25
N TYR A 75 1.80 -8.15 -0.12
CA TYR A 75 0.37 -7.89 -0.30
C TYR A 75 -0.26 -8.83 -1.34
N CYS A 76 0.34 -8.93 -2.53
CA CYS A 76 -0.19 -9.74 -3.61
C CYS A 76 -0.24 -11.23 -3.24
N GLN A 77 0.78 -11.71 -2.52
CA GLN A 77 0.85 -13.09 -2.04
C GLN A 77 -0.19 -13.37 -0.95
N ALA A 78 -0.40 -12.41 -0.03
CA ALA A 78 -1.46 -12.49 0.98
C ALA A 78 -2.86 -12.52 0.33
N TYR A 79 -3.10 -11.71 -0.70
CA TYR A 79 -4.34 -11.72 -1.46
C TYR A 79 -4.61 -13.08 -2.10
N ALA A 80 -3.61 -13.68 -2.75
CA ALA A 80 -3.76 -15.00 -3.37
C ALA A 80 -4.17 -16.08 -2.35
N ARG A 81 -3.48 -16.12 -1.19
CA ARG A 81 -3.78 -17.07 -0.11
C ARG A 81 -5.14 -16.83 0.54
N TRP A 82 -5.51 -15.58 0.75
CA TRP A 82 -6.83 -15.22 1.27
C TRP A 82 -7.93 -15.67 0.31
N LYS A 83 -7.79 -15.35 -0.98
CA LYS A 83 -8.76 -15.74 -2.02
C LYS A 83 -8.92 -17.26 -2.09
N GLU A 84 -7.82 -18.01 -2.10
CA GLU A 84 -7.84 -19.48 -2.08
C GLU A 84 -8.59 -20.02 -0.86
N ALA A 85 -8.35 -19.45 0.33
CA ALA A 85 -9.04 -19.85 1.55
C ALA A 85 -10.55 -19.53 1.50
N GLU A 86 -10.96 -18.35 1.03
CA GLU A 86 -12.38 -17.99 0.87
C GLU A 86 -13.11 -18.88 -0.15
N GLU A 87 -12.45 -19.23 -1.25
CA GLU A 87 -13.00 -20.16 -2.25
C GLU A 87 -13.20 -21.56 -1.65
N PHE A 88 -12.28 -22.03 -0.81
CA PHE A 88 -12.45 -23.28 -0.08
C PHE A 88 -13.64 -23.21 0.88
N LEU A 89 -13.74 -22.14 1.69
CA LEU A 89 -14.83 -21.97 2.66
C LEU A 89 -16.19 -21.88 1.98
N THR A 90 -16.27 -21.25 0.81
CA THR A 90 -17.49 -21.16 0.02
C THR A 90 -17.96 -22.54 -0.48
N LYS A 91 -17.01 -23.42 -0.84
CA LYS A 91 -17.32 -24.76 -1.38
C LYS A 91 -17.59 -25.80 -0.30
N HIS A 92 -16.86 -25.75 0.82
CA HIS A 92 -16.82 -26.82 1.82
C HIS A 92 -17.47 -26.43 3.16
N GLY A 93 -17.82 -25.16 3.34
CA GLY A 93 -18.29 -24.63 4.62
C GLY A 93 -17.15 -24.35 5.61
N THR A 94 -17.52 -23.94 6.81
CA THR A 94 -16.60 -23.43 7.83
C THR A 94 -16.32 -24.44 8.95
N ILE A 95 -17.01 -25.57 8.96
CA ILE A 95 -16.91 -26.60 10.01
C ILE A 95 -16.81 -27.99 9.41
N PHE A 96 -16.16 -28.90 10.14
CA PHE A 96 -16.12 -30.31 9.82
C PHE A 96 -16.37 -31.15 11.09
N LYS A 97 -16.89 -32.36 10.91
CA LYS A 97 -17.11 -33.30 12.01
C LYS A 97 -15.93 -34.25 12.10
N THR A 98 -15.33 -34.34 13.29
CA THR A 98 -14.24 -35.28 13.59
C THR A 98 -14.76 -36.72 13.67
N PRO A 99 -13.90 -37.75 13.54
CA PRO A 99 -14.31 -39.15 13.71
C PRO A 99 -14.95 -39.43 15.08
N SER A 100 -14.52 -38.71 16.12
CA SER A 100 -15.09 -38.73 17.48
C SER A 100 -16.48 -38.08 17.61
N GLY A 101 -16.98 -37.42 16.56
CA GLY A 101 -18.30 -36.80 16.53
C GLY A 101 -18.34 -35.32 16.91
N TYR A 102 -17.23 -34.72 17.36
CA TYR A 102 -17.15 -33.29 17.65
C TYR A 102 -17.11 -32.45 16.38
N ILE A 103 -17.77 -31.30 16.42
CA ILE A 103 -17.73 -30.29 15.37
C ILE A 103 -16.55 -29.35 15.63
N GLN A 104 -15.69 -29.17 14.63
CA GLN A 104 -14.54 -28.28 14.68
C GLN A 104 -14.53 -27.34 13.48
N GLN A 105 -13.90 -26.17 13.65
CA GLN A 105 -13.73 -25.20 12.58
C GLN A 105 -12.62 -25.64 11.62
N VAL A 106 -12.83 -25.46 10.31
CA VAL A 106 -11.78 -25.76 9.32
C VAL A 106 -10.63 -24.75 9.44
N PRO A 107 -9.35 -25.18 9.27
CA PRO A 107 -8.20 -24.28 9.37
C PRO A 107 -8.26 -23.08 8.41
N GLN A 108 -8.94 -23.22 7.27
CA GLN A 108 -9.08 -22.18 6.26
C GLN A 108 -9.75 -20.91 6.82
N VAL A 109 -10.57 -21.01 7.87
CA VAL A 109 -11.14 -19.82 8.51
C VAL A 109 -10.06 -18.98 9.17
N SER A 110 -9.14 -19.59 9.90
CA SER A 110 -8.06 -18.83 10.57
C SER A 110 -7.05 -18.30 9.55
N ILE A 111 -6.78 -19.05 8.48
CA ILE A 111 -5.95 -18.64 7.35
C ILE A 111 -6.55 -17.40 6.67
N ALA A 112 -7.83 -17.44 6.30
CA ALA A 112 -8.52 -16.33 5.67
C ALA A 112 -8.49 -15.07 6.56
N GLN A 113 -8.82 -15.21 7.85
CA GLN A 113 -8.77 -14.10 8.80
C GLN A 113 -7.36 -13.50 8.95
N THR A 114 -6.33 -14.34 8.95
CA THR A 114 -4.93 -13.91 9.09
C THR A 114 -4.48 -13.11 7.88
N TYR A 115 -4.68 -13.64 6.67
CA TYR A 115 -4.27 -12.95 5.45
C TYR A 115 -5.09 -11.69 5.19
N LEU A 116 -6.36 -11.65 5.57
CA LEU A 116 -7.16 -10.42 5.52
C LEU A 116 -6.58 -9.31 6.41
N LYS A 117 -6.09 -9.65 7.61
CA LYS A 117 -5.41 -8.68 8.49
C LYS A 117 -4.10 -8.18 7.88
N ILE A 118 -3.26 -9.10 7.39
CA ILE A 118 -2.00 -8.74 6.71
C ILE A 118 -2.27 -7.82 5.52
N MET A 119 -3.28 -8.13 4.70
CA MET A 119 -3.69 -7.28 3.59
C MET A 119 -4.12 -5.89 4.05
N LYS A 120 -4.91 -5.81 5.13
CA LYS A 120 -5.35 -4.52 5.70
C LYS A 120 -4.17 -3.67 6.17
N ASP A 121 -3.14 -4.30 6.75
CA ASP A 121 -1.93 -3.60 7.19
C ASP A 121 -1.19 -3.02 5.99
N PHE A 122 -0.96 -3.81 4.93
CA PHE A 122 -0.40 -3.31 3.67
C PHE A 122 -1.26 -2.20 3.04
N CYS A 123 -2.59 -2.36 3.00
CA CYS A 123 -3.50 -1.33 2.50
C CYS A 123 -3.37 -0.02 3.27
N SER A 124 -3.05 -0.08 4.57
CA SER A 124 -2.87 1.11 5.39
C SER A 124 -1.54 1.81 5.12
N GLU A 125 -0.48 1.05 4.82
CA GLU A 125 0.84 1.61 4.46
C GLU A 125 0.85 2.19 3.04
N PHE A 126 0.15 1.57 2.08
CA PHE A 126 0.02 2.06 0.70
C PHE A 126 -1.08 3.12 0.49
N GLY A 127 -1.78 3.53 1.56
CA GLY A 127 -2.82 4.55 1.44
C GLY A 127 -4.08 4.09 0.71
N LEU A 128 -4.36 2.79 0.67
CA LEU A 128 -5.51 2.24 -0.03
C LEU A 128 -6.81 2.40 0.77
N THR A 129 -6.72 2.59 2.09
CA THR A 129 -7.89 2.81 2.96
C THR A 129 -8.28 4.29 3.00
N PRO A 130 -9.57 4.66 3.10
CA PRO A 130 -10.00 6.06 3.14
C PRO A 130 -9.30 6.89 4.23
N SER A 131 -9.05 6.30 5.40
CA SER A 131 -8.34 6.96 6.49
C SER A 131 -6.85 7.15 6.23
N SER A 132 -6.18 6.22 5.53
CA SER A 132 -4.77 6.34 5.16
C SER A 132 -4.55 7.27 3.96
N ARG A 133 -5.51 7.35 3.03
CA ARG A 133 -5.47 8.29 1.88
C ARG A 133 -5.23 9.72 2.29
N THR A 134 -5.85 10.18 3.38
CA THR A 134 -5.65 11.55 3.88
C THR A 134 -4.19 11.88 4.24
N ARG A 135 -3.36 10.86 4.47
CA ARG A 135 -1.93 11.00 4.79
C ARG A 135 -1.04 10.89 3.56
N ILE A 136 -1.56 10.36 2.45
CA ILE A 136 -0.81 10.23 1.19
C ILE A 136 -1.12 11.45 0.33
N ARG A 137 -0.12 12.33 0.19
CA ARG A 137 -0.15 13.42 -0.77
C ARG A 137 0.67 13.01 -1.98
N VAL A 138 -0.03 12.65 -3.04
CA VAL A 138 0.54 12.51 -4.35
C VAL A 138 0.70 13.94 -4.86
N GLY A 139 1.94 14.37 -5.08
CA GLY A 139 2.16 15.63 -5.77
C GLY A 139 1.46 15.57 -7.12
N THR A 140 0.35 16.28 -7.26
CA THR A 140 -0.17 16.70 -8.55
C THR A 140 0.90 17.60 -9.12
N GLU A 141 1.80 17.05 -9.92
CA GLU A 141 2.36 17.83 -11.00
C GLU A 141 1.25 17.98 -12.05
N THR A 142 0.27 18.82 -11.71
CA THR A 142 -0.35 19.65 -12.74
C THR A 142 0.77 20.53 -13.23
N GLY A 143 1.33 20.15 -14.39
CA GLY A 143 2.29 20.96 -15.09
C GLY A 143 1.78 22.38 -15.30
N LYS A 144 2.75 23.29 -15.39
CA LYS A 144 2.67 24.74 -15.51
C LYS A 144 2.43 25.46 -14.18
N THR A 145 3.50 26.05 -13.67
CA THR A 145 3.44 27.39 -13.13
C THR A 145 2.85 28.29 -14.22
N ASP A 146 1.53 28.46 -14.23
CA ASP A 146 0.91 29.64 -14.83
C ASP A 146 1.25 30.82 -13.91
N ASP A 147 2.53 31.22 -13.87
CA ASP A 147 2.93 32.50 -13.31
C ASP A 147 2.75 33.54 -14.42
N PRO A 148 1.71 34.40 -14.35
CA PRO A 148 1.46 35.40 -15.40
C PRO A 148 2.67 36.33 -15.61
N MET A 149 3.56 36.46 -14.62
CA MET A 149 4.77 37.26 -14.73
C MET A 149 5.82 36.63 -15.67
N GLU A 150 5.90 35.30 -15.73
CA GLU A 150 6.91 34.61 -16.55
C GLU A 150 6.57 34.69 -18.05
N ASP A 151 5.28 34.72 -18.41
CA ASP A 151 4.82 34.92 -19.79
C ASP A 151 5.08 36.35 -20.29
N ILE A 152 4.94 37.37 -19.42
CA ILE A 152 5.21 38.77 -19.76
C ILE A 152 6.71 38.99 -20.03
N LEU A 153 7.58 38.35 -19.25
CA LEU A 153 9.03 38.49 -19.41
C LEU A 153 9.59 37.79 -20.66
N ARG A 154 8.86 36.85 -21.27
CA ARG A 154 9.24 36.18 -22.52
C ARG A 154 8.77 36.92 -23.78
N MET A 155 7.95 37.96 -23.64
CA MET A 155 7.41 38.78 -24.74
C MET A 155 8.15 40.10 -24.96
N VAL A 156 9.29 40.32 -24.30
CA VAL A 156 10.13 41.53 -24.45
C VAL A 156 11.51 41.15 -24.98
#